data_AF-A0A1F4ZU53-F1
#
_entry.id   AF-A0A1F4ZU53-F1
#
_cell.length_a   1.000
_cell.length_b   1.000
_cell.length_c   1.000
_cell.angle_alpha   90.00
_cell.angle_beta   90.00
_cell.angle_gamma   90.00
#
_symmetry.space_group_name_H-M   'P 1'
#
loop_
_entity.id
_entity.type
_entity.pdbx_description
1 polymer ?
#
loop_
_entity_poly.entity_id
_entity_poly.type
_entity_poly.pdbx_seq_one_letter_code
_entity_poly.pdbx_strand_id
1 'polypeptide(L)'
;MNEKDDFSTDNQLNLRLRGGYEKLAEKILKNSCPFCNLKEKYILAEKDGLVLTVNIFPYIDGQLMVIPRRHIKSFEEVTVEETVTNYFLSQLAITLLREELGVKGVWMLLRDGGLGSESGKTVEHLHWNILPYTDSLNTWHHQELSVTPAEMAVRLRSKIDK
;
A
#
# COMPACT_ATOMS: atom_id res chain seq x y z
N MET A 1 20.18 22.05 17.72
CA MET A 1 19.69 20.68 17.98
C MET A 1 19.19 20.17 16.64
N ASN A 2 20.05 19.48 15.87
CA ASN A 2 19.71 19.11 14.49
C ASN A 2 18.60 18.04 14.53
N GLU A 3 17.35 18.43 14.27
CA GLU A 3 16.35 17.47 13.85
C GLU A 3 16.92 16.75 12.62
N LYS A 4 17.32 15.49 12.80
CA LYS A 4 17.63 14.64 11.66
C LYS A 4 16.38 14.65 10.78
N ASP A 5 16.55 15.01 9.51
CA ASP A 5 15.48 14.92 8.52
C ASP A 5 14.92 13.50 8.55
N ASP A 6 13.68 13.38 9.05
CA ASP A 6 12.97 12.12 9.19
C ASP A 6 12.88 11.39 7.83
N PHE A 7 12.93 12.15 6.71
CA PHE A 7 12.90 11.65 5.33
C PHE A 7 14.27 11.68 4.62
N SER A 8 15.37 11.71 5.36
CA SER A 8 16.71 11.63 4.77
C SER A 8 16.91 10.37 3.92
N THR A 9 17.77 10.44 2.90
CA THR A 9 18.08 9.30 1.99
C THR A 9 18.48 8.03 2.76
N ASP A 10 19.28 8.18 3.82
CA ASP A 10 19.69 7.06 4.68
C ASP A 10 18.49 6.38 5.36
N ASN A 11 17.52 7.16 5.83
CA ASN A 11 16.28 6.61 6.39
C ASN A 11 15.43 5.92 5.32
N GLN A 12 15.31 6.52 4.13
CA GLN A 12 14.48 5.95 3.06
C GLN A 12 15.00 4.60 2.55
N LEU A 13 16.33 4.39 2.51
CA LEU A 13 16.93 3.16 1.99
C LEU A 13 16.90 1.99 3.00
N ASN A 14 17.34 2.21 4.24
CA ASN A 14 17.71 1.09 5.13
C ASN A 14 17.08 1.17 6.53
N LEU A 15 16.10 2.04 6.76
CA LEU A 15 15.51 2.19 8.10
C LEU A 15 14.77 0.93 8.57
N ARG A 16 14.13 0.19 7.66
CA ARG A 16 13.45 -1.09 7.96
C ARG A 16 14.44 -2.15 8.43
N LEU A 17 15.56 -2.29 7.72
CA LEU A 17 16.62 -3.26 8.06
C LEU A 17 17.26 -2.96 9.44
N ARG A 18 17.28 -1.69 9.83
CA ARG A 18 17.81 -1.24 11.12
C ARG A 18 16.78 -1.29 12.27
N GLY A 19 15.53 -1.69 12.00
CA GLY A 19 14.45 -1.73 13.00
C GLY A 19 14.03 -0.36 13.53
N GLY A 20 14.30 0.71 12.78
CA GLY A 20 13.95 2.08 13.18
C GLY A 20 12.61 2.56 12.60
N TYR A 21 12.01 1.77 11.70
CA TYR A 21 10.85 2.19 10.92
C TYR A 21 9.61 2.35 11.81
N GLU A 22 9.36 1.43 12.72
CA GLU A 22 8.16 1.43 13.57
C GLU A 22 8.11 2.70 14.44
N LYS A 23 9.24 3.04 15.07
CA LYS A 23 9.37 4.25 15.90
C LYS A 23 9.19 5.53 15.08
N LEU A 24 9.75 5.57 13.87
CA LEU A 24 9.61 6.73 13.00
C LEU A 24 8.18 6.87 12.48
N ALA A 25 7.56 5.76 12.05
CA ALA A 25 6.19 5.72 11.61
C ALA A 25 5.26 6.21 12.73
N GLU A 26 5.41 5.72 13.96
CA GLU A 26 4.65 6.19 15.11
C GLU A 26 4.80 7.71 15.33
N LYS A 27 6.03 8.22 15.28
CA LYS A 27 6.31 9.67 15.41
C LYS A 27 5.61 10.48 14.31
N ILE A 28 5.69 10.06 13.05
CA ILE A 28 5.10 10.78 11.91
C ILE A 28 3.57 10.73 11.99
N LEU A 29 3.02 9.54 12.19
CA LEU A 29 1.58 9.28 12.16
C LEU A 29 0.83 9.95 13.32
N LYS A 30 1.50 10.15 14.46
CA LYS A 30 0.94 10.92 15.58
C LYS A 30 0.63 12.37 15.21
N ASN A 31 1.38 12.94 14.29
CA ASN A 31 1.31 14.37 13.97
C ASN A 31 0.51 14.68 12.70
N SER A 32 0.57 13.82 11.68
CA SER A 32 -0.20 14.00 10.44
C SER A 32 -0.25 12.74 9.58
N CYS A 33 -1.22 12.67 8.67
CA CYS A 33 -1.24 11.64 7.64
C CYS A 33 -0.21 11.95 6.54
N PRO A 34 0.80 11.08 6.32
CA PRO A 34 1.85 11.34 5.32
C PRO A 34 1.31 11.32 3.88
N PHE A 35 0.17 10.67 3.64
CA PHE A 35 -0.46 10.58 2.33
C PHE A 35 -1.30 11.80 1.99
N CYS A 36 -1.98 12.41 2.97
CA CYS A 36 -2.66 13.69 2.76
C CYS A 36 -1.66 14.82 2.47
N ASN A 37 -0.48 14.76 3.10
CA ASN A 37 0.60 15.73 2.93
C ASN A 37 1.70 15.22 1.98
N LEU A 38 1.34 14.40 0.98
CA LEU A 38 2.29 13.84 0.03
C LEU A 38 2.97 14.95 -0.79
N LYS A 39 4.31 14.96 -0.77
CA LYS A 39 5.11 15.94 -1.51
C LYS A 39 5.12 15.61 -3.01
N GLU A 40 4.96 16.65 -3.85
CA GLU A 40 4.90 16.52 -5.31
C GLU A 40 6.06 15.74 -5.92
N LYS A 41 7.27 15.89 -5.36
CA LYS A 41 8.47 15.20 -5.86
C LYS A 41 8.41 13.66 -5.84
N TYR A 42 7.44 13.07 -5.13
CA TYR A 42 7.24 11.61 -5.09
C TYR A 42 6.11 11.14 -6.03
N ILE A 43 5.34 12.07 -6.60
CA ILE A 43 4.19 11.79 -7.44
C ILE A 43 4.66 11.48 -8.87
N LEU A 44 4.16 10.38 -9.42
CA LEU A 44 4.41 9.96 -10.80
C LEU A 44 3.27 10.38 -11.73
N ALA A 45 2.02 10.26 -11.26
CA ALA A 45 0.83 10.66 -11.98
C ALA A 45 -0.31 10.95 -11.00
N GLU A 46 -1.24 11.81 -11.41
CA GLU A 46 -2.47 12.08 -10.66
C GLU A 46 -3.64 12.20 -11.64
N LYS A 47 -4.76 11.58 -11.30
CA LYS A 47 -5.97 11.59 -12.11
C LYS A 47 -7.18 11.38 -11.21
N ASP A 48 -8.28 12.10 -11.46
CA ASP A 48 -9.60 11.92 -10.83
C ASP A 48 -9.54 11.69 -9.30
N GLY A 49 -8.69 12.45 -8.60
CA GLY A 49 -8.54 12.35 -7.14
C GLY A 49 -7.71 11.17 -6.63
N LEU A 50 -7.03 10.41 -7.49
CA LEU A 50 -6.02 9.42 -7.09
C LEU A 50 -4.63 9.79 -7.59
N VAL A 51 -3.63 9.40 -6.79
CA VAL A 51 -2.22 9.67 -7.02
C VAL A 51 -1.47 8.34 -7.12
N LEU A 52 -0.70 8.18 -8.19
CA LEU A 52 0.35 7.18 -8.30
C LEU A 52 1.66 7.78 -7.78
N THR A 53 2.29 7.14 -6.80
CA THR A 53 3.50 7.63 -6.12
C THR A 53 4.46 6.49 -5.80
N VAL A 54 5.73 6.82 -5.57
CA VAL A 54 6.69 5.89 -4.94
C VAL A 54 6.42 5.74 -3.45
N ASN A 55 6.77 4.58 -2.87
CA ASN A 55 6.83 4.43 -1.42
C ASN A 55 8.13 5.04 -0.88
N ILE A 56 8.02 5.97 0.06
CA ILE A 56 9.15 6.66 0.70
C ILE A 56 9.93 5.80 1.70
N PHE A 57 9.34 4.69 2.14
CA PHE A 57 9.98 3.65 2.97
C PHE A 57 9.67 2.27 2.38
N PRO A 58 10.20 1.98 1.18
CA PRO A 58 9.85 0.80 0.41
C PRO A 58 10.33 -0.49 1.10
N TYR A 59 9.62 -1.59 0.86
CA TYR A 59 10.08 -2.95 1.16
C TYR A 59 11.02 -3.48 0.08
N ILE A 60 10.85 -3.00 -1.16
CA ILE A 60 11.60 -3.41 -2.33
C ILE A 60 11.73 -2.25 -3.31
N ASP A 61 12.80 -2.26 -4.09
CA ASP A 61 13.00 -1.33 -5.19
C ASP A 61 11.81 -1.37 -6.15
N GLY A 62 11.35 -0.19 -6.58
CA GLY A 62 10.17 -0.06 -7.42
C GLY A 62 8.83 -0.25 -6.71
N GLN A 63 8.77 -0.26 -5.36
CA GLN A 63 7.47 -0.26 -4.69
C GLN A 63 6.71 1.05 -4.96
N LEU A 64 5.59 0.92 -5.67
CA LEU A 64 4.66 2.01 -5.97
C LEU A 64 3.39 1.88 -5.12
N MET A 65 2.66 2.98 -5.02
CA MET A 65 1.37 3.05 -4.36
C MET A 65 0.40 3.88 -5.19
N VAL A 66 -0.86 3.45 -5.25
CA VAL A 66 -1.98 4.28 -5.65
C VAL A 66 -2.73 4.71 -4.40
N ILE A 67 -3.02 6.00 -4.25
CA ILE A 67 -3.56 6.61 -3.03
C ILE A 67 -4.66 7.61 -3.40
N PRO A 68 -5.84 7.57 -2.76
CA PRO A 68 -6.84 8.62 -2.92
C PRO A 68 -6.40 9.94 -2.26
N ARG A 69 -6.79 11.08 -2.82
CA ARG A 69 -6.61 12.39 -2.17
C ARG A 69 -7.53 12.54 -0.96
N ARG A 70 -8.73 11.95 -1.04
CA ARG A 70 -9.65 11.82 0.08
C ARG A 70 -9.05 10.91 1.14
N HIS A 71 -9.06 11.35 2.39
CA HIS A 71 -8.66 10.51 3.53
C HIS A 71 -9.75 9.47 3.82
N ILE A 72 -9.72 8.36 3.10
CA ILE A 72 -10.55 7.18 3.35
C ILE A 72 -9.72 6.06 3.97
N LYS A 73 -10.36 5.24 4.79
CA LYS A 73 -9.68 4.22 5.59
C LYS A 73 -9.98 2.82 5.08
N SER A 74 -11.18 2.62 4.55
CA SER A 74 -11.65 1.34 4.04
C SER A 74 -11.87 1.34 2.53
N PHE A 75 -11.69 0.16 1.93
CA PHE A 75 -12.04 -0.12 0.54
C PHE A 75 -13.53 0.09 0.24
N GLU A 76 -14.40 -0.08 1.24
CA GLU A 76 -15.85 0.13 1.10
C GLU A 76 -16.22 1.60 0.81
N GLU A 77 -15.33 2.54 1.12
CA GLU A 77 -15.53 3.98 0.92
C GLU A 77 -15.12 4.47 -0.48
N VAL A 78 -14.53 3.58 -1.30
CA VAL A 78 -14.01 3.90 -2.63
C VAL A 78 -15.19 4.08 -3.59
N THR A 79 -15.21 5.20 -4.28
CA THR A 79 -16.25 5.47 -5.29
C THR A 79 -16.02 4.65 -6.57
N VAL A 80 -17.05 4.55 -7.41
CA VAL A 80 -16.94 3.89 -8.72
C VAL A 80 -15.89 4.57 -9.61
N GLU A 81 -15.85 5.91 -9.61
CA GLU A 81 -14.86 6.69 -10.35
C GLU A 81 -13.44 6.41 -9.84
N GLU A 82 -13.25 6.43 -8.51
CA GLU A 82 -11.96 6.11 -7.89
C GLU A 82 -11.51 4.68 -8.19
N THR A 83 -12.43 3.72 -8.29
CA THR A 83 -12.15 2.32 -8.65
C THR A 83 -11.63 2.21 -10.08
N VAL A 84 -12.30 2.88 -11.02
CA VAL A 84 -11.90 2.90 -12.44
C VAL A 84 -10.52 3.57 -12.59
N THR A 85 -10.31 4.69 -11.92
CA THR A 85 -9.04 5.41 -11.96
C THR A 85 -7.92 4.64 -11.28
N ASN A 86 -8.18 3.94 -10.17
CA ASN A 86 -7.23 3.03 -9.54
C ASN A 86 -6.74 1.96 -10.53
N TYR A 87 -7.66 1.38 -11.30
CA TYR A 87 -7.32 0.37 -12.30
C TYR A 87 -6.36 0.93 -13.36
N PHE A 88 -6.65 2.12 -13.91
CA PHE A 88 -5.78 2.75 -14.91
C PHE A 88 -4.41 3.14 -14.35
N LEU A 89 -4.35 3.73 -13.15
CA LEU A 89 -3.08 4.07 -12.50
C LEU A 89 -2.27 2.81 -12.16
N SER A 90 -2.94 1.71 -11.81
CA SER A 90 -2.28 0.43 -11.55
C SER A 90 -1.70 -0.19 -12.82
N GLN A 91 -2.40 -0.10 -13.95
CA GLN A 91 -1.85 -0.51 -15.25
C GLN A 91 -0.62 0.33 -15.62
N LEU A 92 -0.69 1.65 -15.46
CA LEU A 92 0.45 2.54 -15.68
C LEU A 92 1.64 2.16 -14.81
N ALA A 93 1.42 1.94 -13.51
CA ALA A 93 2.45 1.52 -12.57
C ALA A 93 3.15 0.23 -13.02
N ILE A 94 2.40 -0.79 -13.44
CA ILE A 94 2.95 -2.06 -13.91
C ILE A 94 3.78 -1.86 -15.19
N THR A 95 3.31 -1.05 -16.13
CA THR A 95 4.06 -0.72 -17.35
C THR A 95 5.39 -0.05 -17.01
N LEU A 96 5.36 0.99 -16.17
CA LEU A 96 6.56 1.70 -15.73
C LEU A 96 7.57 0.76 -15.06
N LEU A 97 7.11 -0.13 -14.17
CA LEU A 97 7.99 -1.09 -13.50
C LEU A 97 8.63 -2.08 -14.47
N ARG A 98 7.88 -2.55 -15.48
CA ARG A 98 8.39 -3.45 -16.51
C ARG A 98 9.45 -2.77 -17.37
N GLU A 99 9.21 -1.53 -17.77
CA GLU A 99 10.11 -0.76 -18.61
C GLU A 99 11.41 -0.39 -17.88
N GLU A 100 11.30 0.06 -16.63
CA GLU A 100 12.46 0.52 -15.85
C GLU A 100 13.28 -0.62 -15.24
N LEU A 101 12.61 -1.63 -14.68
CA LEU A 101 13.27 -2.69 -13.89
C LEU A 101 13.32 -4.04 -14.59
N GLY A 102 12.70 -4.18 -15.77
CA GLY A 102 12.64 -5.46 -16.50
C GLY A 102 11.89 -6.57 -15.75
N VAL A 103 11.02 -6.21 -14.79
CA VAL A 103 10.34 -7.19 -13.92
C VAL A 103 9.28 -7.95 -14.69
N LYS A 104 9.20 -9.27 -14.49
CA LYS A 104 8.21 -10.12 -15.18
C LYS A 104 6.92 -10.28 -14.39
N GLY A 105 7.02 -10.25 -13.06
CA GLY A 105 5.91 -10.37 -12.13
C GLY A 105 5.75 -9.10 -11.30
N VAL A 106 4.50 -8.77 -10.99
CA VAL A 106 4.13 -7.67 -10.10
C VAL A 106 3.02 -8.16 -9.19
N TRP A 107 3.08 -7.77 -7.92
CA TRP A 107 2.04 -8.01 -6.93
C TRP A 107 1.25 -6.73 -6.67
N MET A 108 -0.07 -6.86 -6.64
CA MET A 108 -0.97 -5.83 -6.14
C MET A 108 -1.50 -6.27 -4.79
N LEU A 109 -1.32 -5.45 -3.77
CA LEU A 109 -1.73 -5.75 -2.40
C LEU A 109 -2.51 -4.58 -1.80
N LEU A 110 -3.71 -4.90 -1.33
CA LEU A 110 -4.52 -4.02 -0.52
C LEU A 110 -4.53 -4.55 0.91
N ARG A 111 -4.27 -3.66 1.88
CA ARG A 111 -4.45 -3.92 3.31
C ARG A 111 -5.61 -3.08 3.81
N ASP A 112 -6.77 -3.73 3.94
CA ASP A 112 -7.99 -3.11 4.43
C ASP A 112 -8.18 -3.35 5.93
N GLY A 113 -8.81 -2.39 6.61
CA GLY A 113 -8.98 -2.39 8.07
C GLY A 113 -8.18 -1.31 8.80
N GLY A 114 -8.32 -1.29 10.14
CA GLY A 114 -7.70 -0.32 11.03
C GLY A 114 -6.18 -0.49 11.17
N LEU A 115 -5.54 0.41 11.93
CA LEU A 115 -4.11 0.30 12.26
C LEU A 115 -3.81 -0.98 13.07
N GLY A 116 -2.66 -1.59 12.80
CA GLY A 116 -2.10 -2.63 13.67
C GLY A 116 -1.86 -3.98 13.00
N SER A 117 -1.51 -4.96 13.83
CA SER A 117 -1.06 -6.30 13.42
C SER A 117 -2.10 -7.10 12.64
N GLU A 118 -3.39 -6.80 12.79
CA GLU A 118 -4.46 -7.57 12.16
C GLU A 118 -4.63 -7.27 10.66
N SER A 119 -4.45 -6.01 10.24
CA SER A 119 -4.48 -5.62 8.82
C SER A 119 -3.08 -5.53 8.19
N GLY A 120 -2.04 -5.45 9.03
CA GLY A 120 -0.66 -5.15 8.61
C GLY A 120 -0.49 -3.72 8.05
N LYS A 121 -1.50 -2.85 8.22
CA LYS A 121 -1.49 -1.47 7.71
C LYS A 121 -0.79 -0.55 8.70
N THR A 122 0.20 0.20 8.22
CA THR A 122 0.97 1.15 9.04
C THR A 122 0.40 2.55 8.99
N VAL A 123 -0.23 2.96 7.90
CA VAL A 123 -0.86 4.28 7.72
C VAL A 123 -2.36 4.10 7.62
N GLU A 124 -3.15 4.78 8.44
CA GLU A 124 -4.61 4.69 8.46
C GLU A 124 -5.27 5.47 7.31
N HIS A 125 -4.79 5.25 6.09
CA HIS A 125 -5.30 5.82 4.86
C HIS A 125 -5.14 4.73 3.78
N LEU A 126 -6.23 4.41 3.09
CA LEU A 126 -6.27 3.44 2.01
C LEU A 126 -5.15 3.68 0.98
N HIS A 127 -4.47 2.62 0.59
CA HIS A 127 -3.48 2.66 -0.47
C HIS A 127 -3.33 1.25 -1.05
N TRP A 128 -3.28 1.18 -2.38
CA TRP A 128 -2.97 -0.05 -3.09
C TRP A 128 -1.48 -0.09 -3.32
N ASN A 129 -0.83 -1.16 -2.86
CA ASN A 129 0.60 -1.37 -3.08
C ASN A 129 0.80 -2.12 -4.38
N ILE A 130 1.76 -1.68 -5.18
CA ILE A 130 2.16 -2.33 -6.42
C ILE A 130 3.66 -2.61 -6.30
N LEU A 131 4.01 -3.87 -6.17
CA LEU A 131 5.37 -4.30 -5.83
C LEU A 131 5.93 -5.20 -6.93
N PRO A 132 7.15 -4.96 -7.42
CA PRO A 132 7.89 -5.96 -8.17
C PRO A 132 7.94 -7.29 -7.43
N TYR A 133 7.71 -8.38 -8.16
CA TYR A 133 7.85 -9.72 -7.61
C TYR A 133 9.34 -10.09 -7.47
N THR A 134 9.72 -10.55 -6.27
CA THR A 134 10.98 -11.27 -6.05
C THR A 134 10.75 -12.44 -5.08
N ASP A 135 11.55 -13.49 -5.23
CA ASP A 135 11.45 -14.69 -4.38
C ASP A 135 11.75 -14.40 -2.90
N SER A 136 12.48 -13.32 -2.60
CA SER A 136 12.91 -12.97 -1.25
C SER A 136 11.91 -12.12 -0.46
N LEU A 137 10.88 -11.56 -1.11
CA LEU A 137 10.02 -10.56 -0.47
C LEU A 137 9.03 -11.16 0.53
N ASN A 138 8.60 -12.41 0.35
CA ASN A 138 7.62 -13.05 1.24
C ASN A 138 7.92 -14.55 1.44
N THR A 139 7.66 -15.03 2.65
CA THR A 139 7.59 -16.46 2.98
C THR A 139 6.13 -16.86 3.14
N TRP A 140 5.66 -17.82 2.34
CA TRP A 140 4.28 -18.31 2.43
C TRP A 140 4.13 -19.39 3.49
N HIS A 141 3.27 -19.13 4.47
CA HIS A 141 2.87 -20.11 5.49
C HIS A 141 1.44 -20.57 5.22
N HIS A 142 1.29 -21.75 4.62
CA HIS A 142 -0.02 -22.36 4.39
C HIS A 142 -0.73 -22.60 5.73
N GLN A 143 -2.03 -22.33 5.76
CA GLN A 143 -2.87 -22.49 6.95
C GLN A 143 -3.80 -23.69 6.75
N GLU A 144 -4.11 -24.39 7.84
CA GLU A 144 -5.17 -25.39 7.82
C GLU A 144 -6.54 -24.70 7.66
N LEU A 145 -7.36 -25.21 6.74
CA LEU A 145 -8.69 -24.66 6.49
C LEU A 145 -9.71 -25.39 7.36
N SER A 146 -10.48 -24.63 8.14
CA SER A 146 -11.53 -25.17 9.01
C SER A 146 -12.88 -25.38 8.31
N VAL A 147 -13.04 -24.82 7.10
CA VAL A 147 -14.26 -24.91 6.30
C VAL A 147 -13.92 -25.08 4.84
N THR A 148 -14.76 -25.82 4.12
CA THR A 148 -14.61 -25.99 2.67
C THR A 148 -15.00 -24.70 1.92
N PRO A 149 -14.48 -24.49 0.69
CA PRO A 149 -14.90 -23.35 -0.14
C PRO A 149 -16.42 -23.30 -0.39
N ALA A 150 -17.07 -24.47 -0.52
CA ALA A 150 -18.51 -24.55 -0.72
C ALA A 150 -19.30 -24.06 0.51
N GLU A 151 -18.90 -24.48 1.71
CA GLU A 151 -19.52 -24.03 2.96
C GLU A 151 -19.30 -22.53 3.18
N MET A 152 -18.09 -22.02 2.89
CA MET A 152 -17.82 -20.58 2.98
C MET A 152 -18.71 -19.78 2.04
N ALA A 153 -18.92 -20.24 0.80
CA ALA A 153 -19.81 -19.58 -0.15
C ALA A 153 -21.26 -19.50 0.36
N VAL A 154 -21.78 -20.55 1.01
CA VAL A 154 -23.11 -20.53 1.63
C VAL A 154 -23.18 -19.47 2.74
N ARG A 155 -22.16 -19.43 3.61
CA ARG A 155 -22.10 -18.45 4.71
C ARG A 155 -22.11 -17.01 4.18
N LEU A 156 -21.32 -16.72 3.15
CA LEU A 156 -21.22 -15.37 2.58
C LEU A 156 -22.51 -14.96 1.84
N ARG A 157 -23.14 -15.86 1.08
CA ARG A 157 -24.43 -15.57 0.40
C ARG A 157 -25.52 -15.14 1.39
N SER A 158 -25.54 -15.74 2.59
CA SER A 158 -26.50 -15.37 3.64
C SER A 158 -26.40 -13.91 4.13
N LYS A 159 -25.36 -13.19 3.71
CA LYS A 159 -25.07 -11.80 4.09
C LYS A 159 -25.33 -10.80 2.97
N ILE A 160 -25.60 -11.23 1.74
CA ILE A 160 -25.77 -10.33 0.58
C ILE A 160 -27.11 -9.57 0.64
N ASP A 161 -28.13 -10.15 1.28
CA ASP A 161 -29.50 -9.61 1.32
C ASP A 161 -29.95 -9.11 2.71
N LYS A 162 -29.00 -8.80 3.61
CA LYS A 162 -29.27 -8.20 4.93
C LYS A 162 -28.85 -6.74 4.95
#